data_AF-A0A453NVG1-F1
#
_entry.id   AF-A0A453NVG1-F1
#
_cell.length_a   1.000
_cell.length_b   1.000
_cell.length_c   1.000
_cell.angle_alpha   90.00
_cell.angle_beta   90.00
_cell.angle_gamma   90.00
#
_symmetry.space_group_name_H-M   'P 1'
#
loop_
_entity.id
_entity.type
_entity.pdbx_description
1 polymer ?
#
loop_
_entity_poly.entity_id
_entity_poly.type
_entity_poly.pdbx_seq_one_letter_code
_entity_poly.pdbx_strand_id
1 'polypeptide(L)'
;MEAMFDLVEMEELAIRIQAIRGFPLLGKDAEFISKIADILGQLLTSGTAFLLSFLSSNVKCGYASQVLSCISEENVERDAVHKALMSLIRQDVKNSLQPLFKHVESGSEIREKIICFLRDKVFPVKAELLKPQAEMERYITDLIKKSVQDVTGLEFKLFMDFLRSLSIFGDTAPRESFQELIEIIQAQADLDAQFDVSDIDHIERWTSCIYMALPIFTRGASSSKFLNYFAKQIVPVFDKIPEEKKLDLLKTVAASSPYAVAQDSRQLLPSVVQLLK
;
A
#
# COMPACT_ATOMS: atom_id res chain seq x y z
N MET A 1 3.21 -30.98 10.90
CA MET A 1 2.85 -29.55 10.80
C MET A 1 1.97 -29.15 11.96
N GLU A 2 0.88 -29.88 12.24
CA GLU A 2 0.04 -29.73 13.45
C GLU A 2 0.88 -29.63 14.74
N ALA A 3 1.81 -30.57 14.96
CA ALA A 3 2.70 -30.49 16.12
C ALA A 3 3.58 -29.23 16.20
N MET A 4 3.86 -28.52 15.10
CA MET A 4 4.60 -27.25 15.15
C MET A 4 3.69 -26.06 15.40
N PHE A 5 2.42 -26.15 15.03
CA PHE A 5 1.42 -25.17 15.43
C PHE A 5 1.23 -25.18 16.95
N ASP A 6 1.12 -26.37 17.54
CA ASP A 6 1.01 -26.54 18.99
C ASP A 6 2.18 -25.85 19.71
N LEU A 7 3.40 -25.92 19.14
CA LEU A 7 4.60 -25.28 19.71
C LEU A 7 4.59 -23.75 19.62
N VAL A 8 3.93 -23.19 18.60
CA VAL A 8 3.79 -21.74 18.41
C VAL A 8 2.71 -21.15 19.32
N GLU A 9 1.82 -22.00 19.86
CA GLU A 9 0.80 -21.58 20.82
C GLU A 9 1.21 -21.84 22.28
N MET A 10 2.44 -22.35 22.51
CA MET A 10 2.92 -22.62 23.87
C MET A 10 3.14 -21.35 24.69
N GLU A 11 2.90 -21.45 26.00
CA GLU A 11 3.07 -20.33 26.94
C GLU A 11 4.53 -19.87 27.03
N GLU A 12 5.50 -20.79 26.89
CA GLU A 12 6.92 -20.49 26.95
C GLU A 12 7.43 -19.84 25.66
N LEU A 13 7.81 -18.56 25.77
CA LEU A 13 8.34 -17.76 24.66
C LEU A 13 9.54 -18.42 23.94
N ALA A 14 10.45 -19.03 24.69
CA ALA A 14 11.63 -19.68 24.11
C ALA A 14 11.23 -20.82 23.16
N ILE A 15 10.18 -21.58 23.50
CA ILE A 15 9.67 -22.67 22.65
C ILE A 15 9.03 -22.09 21.40
N ARG A 16 8.18 -21.06 21.52
CA ARG A 16 7.58 -20.37 20.37
C ARG A 16 8.64 -19.83 19.42
N ILE A 17 9.65 -19.10 19.93
CA ILE A 17 10.75 -18.56 19.12
C ILE A 17 11.47 -19.69 18.35
N GLN A 18 11.75 -20.81 19.02
CA GLN A 18 12.47 -21.91 18.39
C GLN A 18 11.62 -22.60 17.32
N ALA A 19 10.31 -22.74 17.55
CA ALA A 19 9.36 -23.23 16.56
C ALA A 19 9.30 -22.28 15.35
N ILE A 20 9.17 -20.97 15.59
CA ILE A 20 9.12 -19.94 14.55
C ILE A 20 10.38 -19.97 13.68
N ARG A 21 11.57 -20.07 14.28
CA ARG A 21 12.84 -20.19 13.55
C ARG A 21 12.98 -21.49 12.79
N GLY A 22 12.30 -22.55 13.21
CA GLY A 22 12.29 -23.85 12.56
C GLY A 22 11.42 -23.89 11.29
N PHE A 23 10.42 -23.01 11.15
CA PHE A 23 9.48 -23.04 10.02
C PHE A 23 10.15 -23.01 8.65
N PRO A 24 11.11 -22.11 8.35
CA PRO A 24 11.76 -22.06 7.03
C PRO A 24 12.55 -23.33 6.69
N LEU A 25 12.88 -24.17 7.68
CA LEU A 25 13.58 -25.44 7.45
C LEU A 25 12.64 -26.55 6.98
N LEU A 26 11.32 -26.34 7.11
CA LEU A 26 10.29 -27.27 6.65
C LEU A 26 9.80 -27.00 5.22
N GLY A 27 10.19 -25.88 4.61
CA GLY A 27 9.81 -25.51 3.25
C GLY A 27 10.43 -26.44 2.21
N LYS A 28 9.83 -27.61 2.01
CA LYS A 28 10.32 -28.63 1.06
C LYS A 28 9.67 -28.52 -0.32
N ASP A 29 8.46 -27.99 -0.39
CA ASP A 29 7.72 -27.75 -1.62
C ASP A 29 6.88 -26.46 -1.55
N ALA A 30 6.32 -26.06 -2.69
CA ALA A 30 5.57 -24.82 -2.86
C ALA A 30 4.32 -24.73 -1.95
N GLU A 31 3.61 -25.84 -1.75
CA GLU A 31 2.39 -25.87 -0.94
C GLU A 31 2.74 -25.65 0.54
N PHE A 32 3.78 -26.33 1.01
CA PHE A 32 4.29 -26.14 2.36
C PHE A 32 4.81 -24.72 2.58
N ILE A 33 5.54 -24.15 1.62
CA ILE A 33 6.03 -22.76 1.71
C ILE A 33 4.85 -21.79 1.83
N SER A 34 3.83 -21.92 0.98
CA SER A 34 2.65 -21.05 1.02
C SER A 34 1.93 -21.14 2.35
N LYS A 35 1.74 -22.36 2.88
CA LYS A 35 1.13 -22.56 4.19
C LYS A 35 1.98 -21.96 5.31
N ILE A 36 3.30 -22.15 5.29
CA ILE A 36 4.20 -21.57 6.30
C ILE A 36 4.17 -20.03 6.26
N ALA A 37 4.16 -19.44 5.07
CA ALA A 37 4.10 -18.00 4.90
C ALA A 37 2.79 -17.40 5.44
N ASP A 38 1.67 -18.08 5.21
CA ASP A 38 0.37 -17.70 5.76
C ASP A 38 0.40 -17.66 7.30
N ILE A 39 0.91 -18.72 7.93
CA ILE A 39 1.02 -18.83 9.40
C ILE A 39 1.92 -17.74 9.96
N LEU A 40 3.11 -17.59 9.40
CA LEU A 40 4.06 -16.57 9.85
C LEU A 40 3.49 -15.16 9.65
N GLY A 41 2.67 -14.94 8.61
CA GLY A 41 1.93 -13.70 8.41
C GLY A 41 0.96 -13.42 9.56
N GLN A 42 0.18 -14.42 9.98
CA GLN A 42 -0.74 -14.31 11.12
C GLN A 42 -0.01 -14.00 12.43
N LEU A 43 1.20 -14.55 12.63
CA LEU A 43 2.03 -14.30 13.81
C LEU A 43 2.62 -12.88 13.88
N LEU A 44 2.50 -12.05 12.83
CA LEU A 44 2.89 -10.63 12.89
C LEU A 44 2.04 -9.83 13.90
N THR A 45 0.88 -10.35 14.31
CA THR A 45 -0.02 -9.75 15.32
C THR A 45 0.50 -9.84 16.75
N SER A 46 1.41 -10.78 17.02
CA SER A 46 1.90 -11.14 18.36
C SER A 46 2.51 -9.99 19.17
N GLY A 47 2.77 -8.84 18.55
CA GLY A 47 3.40 -7.70 19.21
C GLY A 47 2.57 -6.41 19.35
N THR A 48 1.25 -6.40 19.11
CA THR A 48 0.44 -5.16 19.30
C THR A 48 -0.82 -5.31 20.15
N ALA A 49 -1.36 -6.52 20.30
CA ALA A 49 -2.58 -6.73 21.07
C ALA A 49 -2.41 -6.45 22.57
N PHE A 50 -1.22 -6.71 23.13
CA PHE A 50 -0.95 -6.47 24.54
C PHE A 50 -0.70 -4.98 24.84
N LEU A 51 0.02 -4.27 23.97
CA LEU A 51 0.31 -2.85 24.17
C LEU A 51 -0.96 -1.99 24.24
N LEU A 52 -1.96 -2.24 23.38
CA LEU A 52 -3.22 -1.51 23.40
C LEU A 52 -4.09 -1.87 24.61
N SER A 53 -4.20 -3.16 24.95
CA SER A 53 -4.97 -3.59 26.13
C SER A 53 -4.32 -3.14 27.44
N PHE A 54 -2.99 -3.18 27.53
CA PHE A 54 -2.23 -2.75 28.69
C PHE A 54 -2.22 -1.22 28.88
N LEU A 55 -1.98 -0.44 27.82
CA LEU A 55 -2.04 1.03 27.88
C LEU A 55 -3.46 1.54 28.17
N SER A 56 -4.49 0.87 27.65
CA SER A 56 -5.90 1.18 27.93
C SER A 56 -6.27 0.85 29.39
N SER A 57 -5.71 -0.21 29.96
CA SER A 57 -6.06 -0.68 31.32
C SER A 57 -5.24 -0.03 32.44
N ASN A 58 -4.02 0.44 32.17
CA ASN A 58 -3.06 0.83 33.21
C ASN A 58 -2.50 2.25 33.03
N VAL A 59 -3.36 3.27 33.20
CA VAL A 59 -2.96 4.70 33.26
C VAL A 59 -2.25 5.07 34.58
N LYS A 60 -1.99 4.12 35.50
CA LYS A 60 -1.32 4.42 36.79
C LYS A 60 0.01 3.68 36.91
N CYS A 61 1.08 4.46 36.78
CA CYS A 61 2.48 4.11 36.89
C CYS A 61 2.83 3.32 38.17
N GLY A 62 3.54 2.20 38.02
CA GLY A 62 4.01 1.28 39.06
C GLY A 62 4.62 -0.02 38.51
N TYR A 63 4.24 -0.42 37.29
CA TYR A 63 4.66 -1.69 36.64
C TYR A 63 5.65 -1.51 35.48
N ALA A 64 6.39 -0.40 35.42
CA ALA A 64 7.26 -0.07 34.28
C ALA A 64 8.26 -1.18 33.92
N SER A 65 8.85 -1.86 34.90
CA SER A 65 9.78 -2.98 34.66
C SER A 65 9.10 -4.22 34.06
N GLN A 66 7.87 -4.54 34.50
CA GLN A 66 7.09 -5.65 33.94
C GLN A 66 6.66 -5.34 32.50
N VAL A 67 6.24 -4.09 32.26
CA VAL A 67 5.89 -3.59 30.92
C VAL A 67 7.08 -3.64 29.98
N LEU A 68 8.25 -3.20 30.43
CA LEU A 68 9.48 -3.27 29.63
C LEU A 68 9.88 -4.71 29.32
N SER A 69 9.71 -5.65 30.26
CA SER A 69 9.95 -7.09 30.04
C SER A 69 9.03 -7.64 28.95
N CYS A 70 7.71 -7.42 29.07
CA CYS A 70 6.73 -7.86 28.08
C CYS A 70 7.00 -7.25 26.70
N ILE A 71 7.32 -5.95 26.63
CA ILE A 71 7.71 -5.27 25.38
C ILE A 71 8.96 -5.92 24.78
N SER A 72 9.96 -6.23 25.61
CA SER A 72 11.20 -6.85 25.13
C SER A 72 10.97 -8.25 24.56
N GLU A 73 10.14 -9.05 25.22
CA GLU A 73 9.78 -10.40 24.80
C GLU A 73 9.01 -10.41 23.47
N GLU A 74 8.00 -9.55 23.33
CA GLU A 74 7.24 -9.37 22.09
C GLU A 74 8.13 -8.89 20.93
N ASN A 75 9.09 -8.03 21.21
CA ASN A 75 10.05 -7.57 20.20
C ASN A 75 10.93 -8.71 19.69
N VAL A 76 11.32 -9.64 20.56
CA VAL A 76 12.14 -10.81 20.17
C VAL A 76 11.32 -11.80 19.34
N GLU A 77 10.07 -12.07 19.73
CA GLU A 77 9.18 -12.94 18.95
C GLU A 77 8.89 -12.33 17.57
N ARG A 78 8.56 -11.05 17.51
CA ARG A 78 8.34 -10.32 16.25
C ARG A 78 9.57 -10.35 15.35
N ASP A 79 10.77 -10.19 15.92
CA ASP A 79 12.03 -10.31 15.17
C ASP A 79 12.26 -11.73 14.64
N ALA A 80 11.92 -12.76 15.43
CA ALA A 80 11.97 -14.15 14.97
C ALA A 80 11.00 -14.39 13.79
N VAL A 81 9.77 -13.87 13.86
CA VAL A 81 8.78 -13.95 12.76
C VAL A 81 9.30 -13.23 11.52
N HIS A 82 9.82 -12.00 11.65
CA HIS A 82 10.39 -11.26 10.53
C HIS A 82 11.54 -12.02 9.86
N LYS A 83 12.45 -12.60 10.66
CA LYS A 83 13.58 -13.39 10.14
C LYS A 83 13.10 -14.66 9.45
N ALA A 84 12.12 -15.35 10.01
CA ALA A 84 11.55 -16.55 9.42
C ALA A 84 10.86 -16.24 8.07
N LEU A 85 10.02 -15.19 8.01
CA LEU A 85 9.40 -14.74 6.76
C LEU A 85 10.43 -14.36 5.71
N MET A 86 11.44 -13.57 6.09
CA MET A 86 12.50 -13.17 5.16
C MET A 86 13.35 -14.35 4.67
N SER A 87 13.56 -15.38 5.50
CA SER A 87 14.20 -16.62 5.07
C SER A 87 13.35 -17.36 4.04
N LEU A 88 12.05 -17.47 4.29
CA LEU A 88 11.11 -18.17 3.42
C LEU A 88 10.94 -17.45 2.06
N ILE A 89 10.80 -16.12 2.08
CA ILE A 89 10.72 -15.29 0.86
C ILE A 89 11.97 -15.45 -0.01
N ARG A 90 13.16 -15.58 0.61
CA ARG A 90 14.40 -15.84 -0.14
C ARG A 90 14.46 -17.24 -0.75
N GLN A 91 13.79 -18.22 -0.16
CA GLN A 91 13.69 -19.57 -0.73
C GLN A 91 12.73 -19.58 -1.92
N ASP A 92 11.56 -18.95 -1.78
CA ASP A 92 10.57 -18.85 -2.84
C ASP A 92 9.70 -17.59 -2.66
N VAL A 93 9.97 -16.60 -3.50
CA VAL A 93 9.29 -15.30 -3.43
C VAL A 93 7.81 -15.42 -3.76
N LYS A 94 7.43 -16.20 -4.79
CA LYS A 94 6.03 -16.26 -5.25
C LYS A 94 5.16 -16.94 -4.20
N ASN A 95 5.56 -18.14 -3.79
CA ASN A 95 4.77 -18.90 -2.83
C ASN A 95 4.76 -18.27 -1.43
N SER A 96 5.78 -17.47 -1.07
CA SER A 96 5.79 -16.75 0.20
C SER A 96 4.98 -15.45 0.18
N LEU A 97 5.06 -14.65 -0.89
CA LEU A 97 4.36 -13.36 -0.95
C LEU A 97 2.87 -13.52 -1.25
N GLN A 98 2.47 -14.53 -2.03
CA GLN A 98 1.07 -14.74 -2.40
C GLN A 98 0.09 -14.78 -1.21
N PRO A 99 0.30 -15.61 -0.16
CA PRO A 99 -0.61 -15.63 0.98
C PRO A 99 -0.58 -14.31 1.77
N LEU A 100 0.57 -13.65 1.89
CA LEU A 100 0.65 -12.34 2.55
C LEU A 100 -0.19 -11.28 1.82
N PHE A 101 -0.08 -11.21 0.49
CA PHE A 101 -0.89 -10.30 -0.31
C PHE A 101 -2.38 -10.69 -0.34
N LYS A 102 -2.72 -11.97 -0.17
CA LYS A 102 -4.13 -12.39 -0.01
C LYS A 102 -4.77 -11.81 1.24
N HIS A 103 -4.05 -11.74 2.36
CA HIS A 103 -4.51 -11.05 3.57
C HIS A 103 -4.67 -9.54 3.38
N VAL A 104 -3.76 -8.93 2.62
CA VAL A 104 -3.89 -7.52 2.23
C VAL A 104 -5.17 -7.34 1.39
N GLU A 105 -5.29 -8.07 0.28
CA GLU A 105 -6.45 -8.03 -0.63
C GLU A 105 -7.78 -8.23 0.10
N SER A 106 -7.85 -9.17 1.05
CA SER A 106 -9.09 -9.47 1.78
C SER A 106 -9.43 -8.49 2.91
N GLY A 107 -8.56 -7.51 3.21
CA GLY A 107 -8.75 -6.60 4.34
C GLY A 107 -8.71 -7.30 5.70
N SER A 108 -7.90 -8.36 5.87
CA SER A 108 -7.89 -9.11 7.14
C SER A 108 -7.38 -8.26 8.32
N GLU A 109 -7.67 -8.70 9.55
CA GLU A 109 -7.26 -8.00 10.78
C GLU A 109 -5.73 -7.80 10.90
N ILE A 110 -4.95 -8.59 10.15
CA ILE A 110 -3.48 -8.56 10.13
C ILE A 110 -2.91 -7.69 9.00
N ARG A 111 -3.77 -7.14 8.13
CA ARG A 111 -3.39 -6.36 6.93
C ARG A 111 -2.37 -5.27 7.23
N GLU A 112 -2.61 -4.45 8.24
CA GLU A 112 -1.71 -3.35 8.62
C GLU A 112 -0.29 -3.86 8.95
N LYS A 113 -0.20 -4.99 9.66
CA LYS A 113 1.09 -5.59 10.06
C LYS A 113 1.82 -6.18 8.87
N ILE A 114 1.10 -6.81 7.94
CA ILE A 114 1.68 -7.28 6.68
C ILE A 114 2.19 -6.11 5.85
N ILE A 115 1.41 -5.03 5.68
CA ILE A 115 1.83 -3.84 4.93
C ILE A 115 3.09 -3.21 5.57
N CYS A 116 3.14 -3.11 6.90
CA CYS A 116 4.34 -2.64 7.59
C CYS A 116 5.55 -3.56 7.35
N PHE A 117 5.37 -4.87 7.43
CA PHE A 117 6.43 -5.83 7.12
C PHE A 117 6.92 -5.72 5.68
N LEU A 118 6.00 -5.64 4.70
CA LEU A 118 6.33 -5.46 3.29
C LEU A 118 7.16 -4.17 3.08
N ARG A 119 6.68 -3.05 3.63
CA ARG A 119 7.35 -1.74 3.56
C ARG A 119 8.75 -1.76 4.16
N ASP A 120 8.91 -2.36 5.34
CA ASP A 120 10.13 -2.23 6.13
C ASP A 120 11.17 -3.31 5.81
N LYS A 121 10.74 -4.49 5.34
CA LYS A 121 11.60 -5.68 5.19
C LYS A 121 11.70 -6.19 3.76
N VAL A 122 10.63 -6.10 2.96
CA VAL A 122 10.60 -6.70 1.61
C VAL A 122 10.95 -5.66 0.54
N PHE A 123 10.26 -4.52 0.54
CA PHE A 123 10.43 -3.48 -0.47
C PHE A 123 11.85 -2.89 -0.56
N PRO A 124 12.58 -2.68 0.56
CA PRO A 124 13.95 -2.15 0.51
C PRO A 124 14.94 -3.08 -0.20
N VAL A 125 14.71 -4.39 -0.15
CA VAL A 125 15.58 -5.42 -0.75
C VAL A 125 15.01 -5.99 -2.05
N LYS A 126 14.05 -5.32 -2.68
CA LYS A 126 13.41 -5.77 -3.94
C LYS A 126 14.40 -6.18 -5.04
N ALA A 127 15.55 -5.51 -5.14
CA ALA A 127 16.56 -5.79 -6.16
C ALA A 127 17.30 -7.12 -5.92
N GLU A 128 17.36 -7.58 -4.67
CA GLU A 128 17.85 -8.89 -4.27
C GLU A 128 16.79 -9.97 -4.54
N LEU A 129 15.54 -9.71 -4.14
CA LEU A 129 14.47 -10.71 -4.14
C LEU A 129 13.82 -10.94 -5.52
N LEU A 130 13.53 -9.88 -6.27
CA LEU A 130 12.75 -9.96 -7.49
C LEU A 130 13.65 -10.39 -8.65
N LYS A 131 13.85 -11.71 -8.78
CA LYS A 131 14.64 -12.34 -9.86
C LYS A 131 13.90 -13.56 -10.44
N PRO A 132 13.82 -13.72 -11.79
CA PRO A 132 14.24 -12.77 -12.83
C PRO A 132 13.48 -11.44 -12.76
N GLN A 133 14.17 -10.32 -12.98
CA GLN A 133 13.69 -9.00 -12.58
C GLN A 133 12.35 -8.60 -13.20
N ALA A 134 12.25 -8.56 -14.53
CA ALA A 134 11.03 -8.11 -15.21
C ALA A 134 9.82 -9.01 -14.88
N GLU A 135 10.02 -10.33 -14.80
CA GLU A 135 8.96 -11.28 -14.48
C GLU A 135 8.47 -11.10 -13.03
N MET A 136 9.38 -10.99 -12.07
CA MET A 136 9.02 -10.85 -10.66
C MET A 136 8.47 -9.47 -10.32
N GLU A 137 8.96 -8.41 -10.99
CA GLU A 137 8.37 -7.07 -10.89
C GLU A 137 6.95 -7.04 -11.49
N ARG A 138 6.69 -7.77 -12.58
CA ARG A 138 5.33 -7.92 -13.13
C ARG A 138 4.43 -8.67 -12.14
N TYR A 139 4.91 -9.79 -11.58
CA TYR A 139 4.18 -10.57 -10.59
C TYR A 139 3.76 -9.74 -9.36
N ILE A 140 4.69 -9.00 -8.75
CA ILE A 140 4.36 -8.16 -7.58
C ILE A 140 3.44 -6.98 -7.96
N THR A 141 3.55 -6.47 -9.18
CA THR A 141 2.62 -5.46 -9.71
C THR A 141 1.20 -6.01 -9.75
N ASP A 142 1.00 -7.23 -10.22
CA ASP A 142 -0.32 -7.87 -10.27
C ASP A 142 -0.91 -8.12 -8.87
N LEU A 143 -0.08 -8.49 -7.89
CA LEU A 143 -0.50 -8.61 -6.49
C LEU A 143 -0.94 -7.25 -5.91
N ILE A 144 -0.17 -6.19 -6.18
CA ILE A 144 -0.50 -4.84 -5.71
C ILE A 144 -1.79 -4.35 -6.38
N LYS A 145 -1.99 -4.56 -7.68
CA LYS A 145 -3.20 -4.16 -8.39
C LYS A 145 -4.48 -4.77 -7.80
N LYS A 146 -4.40 -6.00 -7.30
CA LYS A 146 -5.52 -6.64 -6.56
C LYS A 146 -5.71 -6.02 -5.18
N SER A 147 -4.60 -5.68 -4.53
CA SER A 147 -4.58 -5.15 -3.15
C SER A 147 -5.00 -3.69 -3.03
N VAL A 148 -4.97 -2.92 -4.12
CA VAL A 148 -5.29 -1.47 -4.13
C VAL A 148 -6.78 -1.14 -4.31
N GLN A 149 -7.67 -2.14 -4.40
CA GLN A 149 -9.11 -1.91 -4.65
C GLN A 149 -9.83 -1.25 -3.47
N ASP A 150 -9.49 -1.62 -2.23
CA ASP A 150 -10.05 -1.06 -1.00
C ASP A 150 -8.92 -0.72 -0.03
N VAL A 151 -8.43 0.53 -0.14
CA VAL A 151 -7.24 0.99 0.57
C VAL A 151 -7.40 2.41 1.08
N THR A 152 -6.71 2.70 2.18
CA THR A 152 -6.55 4.08 2.64
C THR A 152 -5.63 4.87 1.69
N GLY A 153 -5.72 6.20 1.71
CA GLY A 153 -4.82 7.04 0.91
C GLY A 153 -3.33 6.83 1.22
N LEU A 154 -2.98 6.51 2.47
CA LEU A 154 -1.60 6.23 2.88
C LEU A 154 -1.09 4.90 2.32
N GLU A 155 -1.92 3.85 2.36
CA GLU A 155 -1.59 2.55 1.77
C GLU A 155 -1.46 2.65 0.25
N PHE A 156 -2.39 3.37 -0.41
CA PHE A 156 -2.32 3.59 -1.85
C PHE A 156 -1.01 4.28 -2.25
N LYS A 157 -0.66 5.36 -1.54
CA LYS A 157 0.60 6.08 -1.77
C LYS A 157 1.81 5.16 -1.58
N LEU A 158 1.84 4.38 -0.50
CA LEU A 158 2.91 3.42 -0.23
C LEU A 158 3.10 2.42 -1.38
N PHE A 159 2.00 1.84 -1.88
CA PHE A 159 2.06 0.90 -3.01
C PHE A 159 2.48 1.59 -4.31
N MET A 160 1.96 2.78 -4.60
CA MET A 160 2.32 3.52 -5.80
C MET A 160 3.78 3.99 -5.80
N ASP A 161 4.30 4.44 -4.65
CA ASP A 161 5.71 4.76 -4.48
C ASP A 161 6.60 3.52 -4.69
N PHE A 162 6.16 2.34 -4.21
CA PHE A 162 6.87 1.10 -4.46
C PHE A 162 6.84 0.68 -5.93
N LEU A 163 5.68 0.72 -6.60
CA LEU A 163 5.55 0.40 -8.02
C LEU A 163 6.46 1.29 -8.88
N ARG A 164 6.48 2.60 -8.62
CA ARG A 164 7.37 3.54 -9.31
C ARG A 164 8.86 3.26 -9.07
N SER A 165 9.21 2.52 -8.03
CA SER A 165 10.59 2.13 -7.75
C SER A 165 11.05 0.88 -8.53
N LEU A 166 10.13 0.16 -9.19
CA LEU A 166 10.44 -1.02 -10.00
C LEU A 166 11.06 -0.62 -11.35
N SER A 167 11.96 -1.43 -11.88
CA SER A 167 12.62 -1.14 -13.16
C SER A 167 11.66 -1.11 -14.35
N ILE A 168 10.60 -1.93 -14.34
CA ILE A 168 9.55 -1.92 -15.37
C ILE A 168 8.76 -0.60 -15.42
N PHE A 169 8.88 0.24 -14.39
CA PHE A 169 8.30 1.59 -14.27
C PHE A 169 9.36 2.69 -14.08
N GLY A 170 10.64 2.35 -14.21
CA GLY A 170 11.76 3.27 -13.97
C GLY A 170 11.97 4.29 -15.09
N ASP A 171 13.07 5.06 -14.99
CA ASP A 171 13.35 6.17 -15.90
C ASP A 171 13.55 5.79 -17.38
N THR A 172 13.84 4.52 -17.66
CA THR A 172 13.99 3.98 -19.02
C THR A 172 12.77 3.19 -19.48
N ALA A 173 11.72 3.11 -18.67
CA ALA A 173 10.54 2.34 -19.00
C ALA A 173 9.79 2.93 -20.21
N PRO A 174 9.15 2.08 -21.02
CA PRO A 174 8.36 2.51 -22.16
C PRO A 174 7.10 3.28 -21.71
N ARG A 175 6.49 4.04 -22.61
CA ARG A 175 5.33 4.90 -22.28
C ARG A 175 4.14 4.09 -21.80
N GLU A 176 3.97 2.88 -22.32
CA GLU A 176 2.92 1.92 -21.97
C GLU A 176 2.97 1.55 -20.48
N SER A 177 4.16 1.47 -19.88
CA SER A 177 4.30 1.24 -18.43
C SER A 177 3.72 2.39 -17.62
N PHE A 178 3.90 3.64 -18.07
CA PHE A 178 3.32 4.81 -17.41
C PHE A 178 1.81 4.92 -17.67
N GLN A 179 1.35 4.43 -18.82
CA GLN A 179 -0.07 4.31 -19.12
C GLN A 179 -0.76 3.31 -18.16
N GLU A 180 -0.10 2.20 -17.83
CA GLU A 180 -0.60 1.28 -16.82
C GLU A 180 -0.66 1.91 -15.42
N LEU A 181 0.37 2.65 -15.00
CA LEU A 181 0.35 3.32 -13.69
C LEU A 181 -0.75 4.37 -13.58
N ILE A 182 -0.99 5.14 -14.64
CA ILE A 182 -2.06 6.15 -14.61
C ILE A 182 -3.43 5.49 -14.55
N GLU A 183 -3.63 4.33 -15.16
CA GLU A 183 -4.89 3.59 -15.08
C GLU A 183 -5.22 3.14 -13.66
N ILE A 184 -4.20 2.72 -12.88
CA ILE A 184 -4.37 2.40 -11.46
C ILE A 184 -4.82 3.63 -10.67
N ILE A 185 -4.19 4.79 -10.88
CA ILE A 185 -4.56 6.04 -10.20
C ILE A 185 -5.94 6.54 -10.64
N GLN A 186 -6.27 6.42 -11.93
CA GLN A 186 -7.59 6.80 -12.45
C GLN A 186 -8.70 5.93 -11.87
N ALA A 187 -8.47 4.62 -11.73
CA ALA A 187 -9.41 3.72 -11.07
C ALA A 187 -9.59 4.10 -9.60
N GLN A 188 -8.50 4.40 -8.88
CA GLN A 188 -8.59 4.85 -7.49
C GLN A 188 -9.30 6.20 -7.33
N ALA A 189 -9.17 7.10 -8.30
CA ALA A 189 -9.85 8.39 -8.30
C ALA A 189 -11.33 8.31 -8.68
N ASP A 190 -11.80 7.15 -9.16
CA ASP A 190 -13.18 6.91 -9.63
C ASP A 190 -13.71 8.02 -10.55
N LEU A 191 -12.94 8.31 -11.62
CA LEU A 191 -13.25 9.41 -12.56
C LEU A 191 -14.50 9.19 -13.43
N ASP A 192 -15.21 8.08 -13.23
CA ASP A 192 -16.49 7.82 -13.88
C ASP A 192 -17.69 8.10 -12.93
N ALA A 193 -17.43 8.28 -11.63
CA ALA A 193 -18.46 8.62 -10.64
C ALA A 193 -18.92 10.08 -10.73
N GLN A 194 -20.16 10.33 -10.35
CA GLN A 194 -20.67 11.69 -10.18
C GLN A 194 -19.95 12.38 -9.00
N PHE A 195 -19.53 13.63 -9.20
CA PHE A 195 -18.89 14.38 -8.12
C PHE A 195 -19.92 14.82 -7.07
N ASP A 196 -19.64 14.50 -5.81
CA ASP A 196 -20.45 14.92 -4.66
C ASP A 196 -19.67 15.96 -3.85
N VAL A 197 -20.19 17.19 -3.82
CA VAL A 197 -19.59 18.32 -3.09
C VAL A 197 -19.68 18.14 -1.57
N SER A 198 -20.62 17.32 -1.10
CA SER A 198 -20.82 17.04 0.32
C SER A 198 -19.83 16.00 0.84
N ASP A 199 -19.26 15.20 -0.07
CA ASP A 199 -18.28 14.17 0.24
C ASP A 199 -16.86 14.77 0.20
N ILE A 200 -16.38 15.20 1.37
CA ILE A 200 -15.02 15.74 1.53
C ILE A 200 -13.96 14.70 1.16
N ASP A 201 -14.21 13.42 1.42
CA ASP A 201 -13.28 12.34 1.09
C ASP A 201 -13.14 12.19 -0.42
N HIS A 202 -14.21 12.40 -1.19
CA HIS A 202 -14.15 12.44 -2.66
C HIS A 202 -13.23 13.58 -3.15
N ILE A 203 -13.36 14.78 -2.58
CA ILE A 203 -12.53 15.94 -2.92
C ILE A 203 -11.05 15.66 -2.61
N GLU A 204 -10.76 15.12 -1.43
CA GLU A 204 -9.41 14.79 -1.00
C GLU A 204 -8.79 13.64 -1.80
N ARG A 205 -9.60 12.64 -2.17
CA ARG A 205 -9.19 11.53 -3.03
C ARG A 205 -8.82 12.03 -4.42
N TRP A 206 -9.67 12.84 -5.05
CA TRP A 206 -9.37 13.44 -6.35
C TRP A 206 -8.07 14.25 -6.29
N THR A 207 -7.92 15.11 -5.27
CA THR A 207 -6.74 15.97 -5.06
C THR A 207 -5.47 15.13 -4.88
N SER A 208 -5.54 14.08 -4.07
CA SER A 208 -4.40 13.18 -3.83
C SER A 208 -4.00 12.40 -5.08
N CYS A 209 -4.98 11.86 -5.80
CA CYS A 209 -4.76 11.09 -7.01
C CYS A 209 -4.13 11.94 -8.13
N ILE A 210 -4.61 13.16 -8.37
CA ILE A 210 -4.02 14.02 -9.41
C ILE A 210 -2.59 14.44 -9.07
N TYR A 211 -2.28 14.74 -7.78
CA TYR A 211 -0.90 14.99 -7.37
C TYR A 211 0.00 13.77 -7.58
N MET A 212 -0.50 12.57 -7.32
CA MET A 212 0.21 11.32 -7.57
C MET A 212 0.40 11.04 -9.07
N ALA A 213 -0.51 11.51 -9.91
CA ALA A 213 -0.44 11.39 -11.36
C ALA A 213 0.55 12.36 -12.03
N LEU A 214 0.85 13.52 -11.42
CA LEU A 214 1.74 14.53 -12.01
C LEU A 214 3.09 13.96 -12.49
N PRO A 215 3.85 13.18 -11.68
CA PRO A 215 5.10 12.59 -12.15
C PRO A 215 4.89 11.61 -13.30
N ILE A 216 3.72 10.98 -13.41
CA ILE A 216 3.40 10.03 -14.48
C ILE A 216 3.04 10.78 -15.78
N PHE A 217 2.40 11.95 -15.68
CA PHE A 217 2.19 12.84 -16.83
C PHE A 217 3.50 13.33 -17.45
N THR A 218 4.51 13.67 -16.62
CA THR A 218 5.85 14.05 -17.12
C THR A 218 6.50 12.98 -17.98
N ARG A 219 6.08 11.72 -17.79
CA ARG A 219 6.58 10.53 -18.49
C ARG A 219 5.75 10.17 -19.73
N GLY A 220 4.76 11.00 -20.08
CA GLY A 220 3.97 10.90 -21.30
C GLY A 220 2.60 10.23 -21.14
N ALA A 221 2.17 9.90 -19.92
CA ALA A 221 0.81 9.46 -19.67
C ALA A 221 -0.20 10.61 -19.85
N SER A 222 -1.42 10.29 -20.27
CA SER A 222 -2.45 11.31 -20.53
C SER A 222 -3.06 11.88 -19.23
N SER A 223 -3.13 13.21 -19.14
CA SER A 223 -3.88 13.94 -18.11
C SER A 223 -5.37 14.11 -18.44
N SER A 224 -5.81 13.69 -19.62
CA SER A 224 -7.11 14.06 -20.19
C SER A 224 -8.29 13.63 -19.34
N LYS A 225 -8.30 12.43 -18.76
CA LYS A 225 -9.42 11.99 -17.91
C LYS A 225 -9.58 12.87 -16.67
N PHE A 226 -8.48 13.23 -16.00
CA PHE A 226 -8.51 14.11 -14.82
C PHE A 226 -9.02 15.51 -15.17
N LEU A 227 -8.52 16.10 -16.25
CA LEU A 227 -8.92 17.45 -16.67
C LEU A 227 -10.37 17.48 -17.16
N ASN A 228 -10.81 16.45 -17.89
CA ASN A 228 -12.19 16.32 -18.35
C ASN A 228 -13.15 16.09 -17.17
N TYR A 229 -12.75 15.31 -16.17
CA TYR A 229 -13.51 15.16 -14.93
C TYR A 229 -13.69 16.50 -14.23
N PHE A 230 -12.58 17.23 -14.01
CA PHE A 230 -12.64 18.55 -13.39
C PHE A 230 -13.58 19.50 -14.15
N ALA A 231 -13.44 19.59 -15.47
CA ALA A 231 -14.25 20.46 -16.31
C ALA A 231 -15.74 20.11 -16.29
N LYS A 232 -16.09 18.81 -16.28
CA LYS A 232 -17.48 18.35 -16.40
C LYS A 232 -18.20 18.18 -15.08
N GLN A 233 -17.49 17.77 -14.02
CA GLN A 233 -18.08 17.36 -12.75
C GLN A 233 -17.82 18.39 -11.64
N ILE A 234 -16.63 18.99 -11.60
CA ILE A 234 -16.23 19.87 -10.49
C ILE A 234 -16.58 21.34 -10.79
N VAL A 235 -16.22 21.85 -11.97
CA VAL A 235 -16.49 23.25 -12.37
C VAL A 235 -17.96 23.65 -12.18
N PRO A 236 -18.97 22.87 -12.61
CA PRO A 236 -20.38 23.31 -12.53
C PRO A 236 -20.90 23.52 -11.12
N VAL A 237 -20.23 22.94 -10.13
CA VAL A 237 -20.61 23.00 -8.71
C VAL A 237 -19.53 23.67 -7.85
N PHE A 238 -18.55 24.31 -8.48
CA PHE A 238 -17.36 24.84 -7.81
C PHE A 238 -17.69 25.83 -6.69
N ASP A 239 -18.71 26.67 -6.89
CA ASP A 239 -19.14 27.66 -5.89
C ASP A 239 -19.64 27.03 -4.58
N LYS A 240 -20.08 25.77 -4.63
CA LYS A 240 -20.60 25.02 -3.47
C LYS A 240 -19.49 24.32 -2.68
N ILE A 241 -18.28 24.23 -3.22
CA ILE A 241 -17.14 23.56 -2.58
C ILE A 241 -16.68 24.39 -1.38
N PRO A 242 -16.24 23.77 -0.26
CA PRO A 242 -15.65 24.50 0.86
C PRO A 242 -14.46 25.36 0.42
N GLU A 243 -14.38 26.59 0.92
CA GLU A 243 -13.41 27.59 0.46
C GLU A 243 -11.96 27.13 0.65
N GLU A 244 -11.69 26.42 1.75
CA GLU A 244 -10.40 25.82 2.06
C GLU A 244 -9.97 24.75 1.04
N LYS A 245 -10.90 24.13 0.30
CA LYS A 245 -10.60 23.11 -0.71
C LYS A 245 -10.52 23.67 -2.13
N LYS A 246 -11.20 24.78 -2.43
CA LYS A 246 -11.20 25.40 -3.77
C LYS A 246 -9.79 25.70 -4.27
N LEU A 247 -8.96 26.29 -3.39
CA LEU A 247 -7.58 26.64 -3.75
C LEU A 247 -6.75 25.40 -4.09
N ASP A 248 -6.91 24.31 -3.35
CA ASP A 248 -6.16 23.08 -3.60
C ASP A 248 -6.58 22.42 -4.92
N LEU A 249 -7.88 22.44 -5.24
CA LEU A 249 -8.39 21.98 -6.54
C LEU A 249 -7.84 22.80 -7.71
N LEU A 250 -7.70 24.13 -7.56
CA LEU A 250 -7.13 24.97 -8.62
C LEU A 250 -5.62 24.74 -8.77
N LYS A 251 -4.89 24.52 -7.67
CA LYS A 251 -3.45 24.20 -7.72
C LYS A 251 -3.19 22.92 -8.50
N THR A 252 -4.02 21.90 -8.38
CA THR A 252 -3.81 20.64 -9.10
C THR A 252 -4.04 20.80 -10.61
N VAL A 253 -5.03 21.59 -11.01
CA VAL A 253 -5.27 21.95 -12.42
C VAL A 253 -4.10 22.76 -12.97
N ALA A 254 -3.64 23.77 -12.22
CA ALA A 254 -2.47 24.56 -12.62
C ALA A 254 -1.23 23.68 -12.80
N ALA A 255 -0.97 22.77 -11.85
CA ALA A 255 0.15 21.83 -11.92
C ALA A 255 0.03 20.83 -13.08
N SER A 256 -1.19 20.46 -13.48
CA SER A 256 -1.45 19.53 -14.58
C SER A 256 -1.48 20.21 -15.96
N SER A 257 -1.61 21.54 -15.99
CA SER A 257 -1.78 22.32 -17.22
C SER A 257 -0.65 22.15 -18.27
N PRO A 258 0.64 21.98 -17.91
CA PRO A 258 1.70 21.77 -18.91
C PRO A 258 1.55 20.45 -19.68
N TYR A 259 0.77 19.50 -19.16
CA TYR A 259 0.56 18.18 -19.74
C TYR A 259 -0.78 18.06 -20.48
N ALA A 260 -1.60 19.12 -20.48
CA ALA A 260 -2.88 19.16 -21.16
C ALA A 260 -2.69 19.18 -22.68
N VAL A 261 -3.44 18.35 -23.41
CA VAL A 261 -3.49 18.43 -24.88
C VAL A 261 -4.34 19.62 -25.32
N ALA A 262 -4.08 20.13 -26.53
CA ALA A 262 -4.75 21.32 -27.05
C ALA A 262 -6.29 21.24 -27.02
N GLN A 263 -6.87 20.06 -27.21
CA GLN A 263 -8.31 19.85 -27.13
C GLN A 263 -8.84 20.08 -25.70
N ASP A 264 -8.24 19.45 -24.69
CA ASP A 264 -8.65 19.59 -23.29
C ASP A 264 -8.48 21.05 -22.84
N SER A 265 -7.38 21.70 -23.23
CA SER A 265 -7.13 23.10 -22.90
C SER A 265 -8.22 24.03 -23.45
N ARG A 266 -8.71 23.80 -24.67
CA ARG A 266 -9.82 24.59 -25.26
C ARG A 266 -11.12 24.41 -24.50
N GLN A 267 -11.37 23.23 -23.95
CA GLN A 267 -12.59 22.93 -23.18
C GLN A 267 -12.50 23.50 -21.76
N LEU A 268 -11.33 23.42 -21.14
CA LEU A 268 -11.13 23.80 -19.74
C LEU A 268 -10.93 25.31 -19.54
N LEU A 269 -10.20 25.98 -20.45
CA LEU A 269 -9.76 27.36 -20.26
C LEU A 269 -10.91 28.37 -20.05
N PRO A 270 -12.02 28.35 -20.82
CA PRO A 270 -13.12 29.30 -20.60
C PRO A 270 -13.72 29.18 -19.19
N SER A 271 -13.92 27.94 -18.74
CA SER A 271 -14.45 27.63 -17.42
C SER A 271 -13.53 28.11 -16.30
N VAL A 272 -12.22 27.83 -16.41
CA VAL A 272 -11.24 28.28 -15.41
C VAL A 272 -11.16 29.80 -15.37
N VAL A 273 -11.18 30.49 -16.52
CA VAL A 273 -11.19 31.96 -16.57
C VAL A 273 -12.44 32.53 -15.90
N GLN A 274 -13.59 31.89 -16.04
CA GLN A 274 -14.81 32.30 -15.36
C GLN A 274 -14.72 32.13 -13.84
N LEU A 275 -14.11 31.05 -13.35
CA LEU A 275 -13.91 30.82 -11.91
C LEU A 275 -12.94 31.83 -11.25
N LEU A 276 -12.08 32.48 -12.05
CA LEU A 276 -11.09 33.45 -11.56
C LEU A 276 -11.59 34.91 -11.59
N LYS A 277 -12.79 35.17 -12.10
CA LYS A 277 -13.41 36.50 -12.13
C LYS A 277 -14.24 36.76 -10.89
#